data_AF-A0A8T3AEG7-F1
#
_entry.id   AF-A0A8T3AEG7-F1
#
_cell.length_a   1.000
_cell.length_b   1.000
_cell.length_c   1.000
_cell.angle_alpha   90.00
_cell.angle_beta   90.00
_cell.angle_gamma   90.00
#
_symmetry.space_group_name_H-M   'P 1'
#
loop_
_entity.id
_entity.type
_entity.pdbx_description
1 polymer ?
#
loop_
_entity_poly.entity_id
_entity_poly.type
_entity_poly.pdbx_seq_one_letter_code
_entity_poly.pdbx_strand_id
1 'polypeptide(L)'
;MGCSAGLISIDLARDLLQVHANSTALVVSTEIITPNFYAGNQRSMLLPNCLFRMGAAAILLSNRRRDRRRAKYRLVHLVRTHKGADEKAYRCVYEEEDKDGHSGISSFPKT
;
A
#
# COMPACT_ATOMS: atom_id res chain seq x y z
N MET A 1 -6.32 2.30 0.28
CA MET A 1 -4.88 2.68 0.32
C MET A 1 -4.01 1.58 -0.30
N GLY A 2 -4.18 0.31 0.13
CA GLY A 2 -3.64 -0.86 -0.58
C GLY A 2 -2.14 -0.74 -0.90
N CYS A 3 -1.71 -1.21 -2.07
CA CYS A 3 -0.29 -1.23 -2.47
C CYS A 3 0.40 0.15 -2.52
N SER A 4 -0.35 1.26 -2.47
CA SER A 4 0.22 2.62 -2.41
C SER A 4 0.36 3.16 -0.98
N ALA A 5 -0.09 2.41 0.04
CA ALA A 5 -0.08 2.83 1.44
C ALA A 5 1.30 3.27 1.92
N GLY A 6 2.38 2.58 1.51
CA GLY A 6 3.74 2.97 1.88
C GLY A 6 4.10 4.40 1.48
N LEU A 7 3.77 4.82 0.25
CA LEU A 7 4.00 6.20 -0.20
C LEU A 7 3.07 7.21 0.48
N ILE A 8 1.82 6.82 0.74
CA ILE A 8 0.86 7.67 1.48
C ILE A 8 1.34 7.91 2.91
N SER A 9 1.90 6.90 3.58
CA SER A 9 2.48 7.03 4.91
C SER A 9 3.72 7.92 4.92
N ILE A 10 4.57 7.85 3.88
CA ILE A 10 5.71 8.76 3.72
C ILE A 10 5.23 10.20 3.52
N ASP A 11 4.16 10.41 2.76
CA ASP A 11 3.55 11.72 2.54
C ASP A 11 3.09 12.35 3.88
N LEU A 12 2.35 11.59 4.68
CA LEU A 12 1.92 12.00 6.01
C LEU A 12 3.12 12.28 6.94
N ALA A 13 4.11 11.39 6.95
CA ALA A 13 5.31 11.56 7.78
C ALA A 13 6.11 12.81 7.40
N ARG A 14 6.19 13.15 6.11
CA ARG A 14 6.78 14.41 5.63
C ARG A 14 6.04 15.60 6.22
N ASP A 15 4.72 15.62 6.14
CA ASP A 15 3.91 16.74 6.63
C ASP A 15 4.07 16.92 8.14
N LEU A 16 4.08 15.82 8.91
CA LEU A 16 4.37 15.85 10.35
C LEU A 16 5.77 16.38 10.67
N LEU A 17 6.78 16.00 9.89
CA LEU A 17 8.15 16.48 10.04
C LEU A 17 8.32 17.95 9.59
N GLN A 18 7.40 18.51 8.81
CA GLN A 18 7.43 19.94 8.47
C GLN A 18 6.92 20.80 9.63
N VAL A 19 5.94 20.30 10.40
CA VAL A 19 5.38 21.03 11.55
C VAL A 19 6.14 20.79 12.85
N HIS A 20 6.81 19.65 13.01
CA HIS A 20 7.58 19.32 14.23
C HIS A 20 9.09 19.42 14.01
N ALA A 21 9.72 20.47 14.53
CA ALA A 21 11.16 20.69 14.42
C ALA A 21 11.99 19.64 15.19
N ASN A 22 13.15 19.27 14.63
CA ASN A 22 14.11 18.33 15.24
C ASN A 22 13.52 16.96 15.62
N SER A 23 12.62 16.45 14.79
CA SER A 23 11.90 15.20 15.00
C SER A 23 12.32 14.11 14.02
N THR A 24 11.91 12.89 14.34
CA THR A 24 12.07 11.70 13.51
C THR A 24 10.73 11.00 13.39
N ALA A 25 10.44 10.44 12.23
CA ALA A 25 9.24 9.65 11.99
C ALA A 25 9.63 8.26 11.50
N LEU A 26 9.14 7.21 12.17
CA LEU A 26 9.29 5.83 11.74
C LEU A 26 8.01 5.42 11.00
N VAL A 27 8.14 5.10 9.72
CA VAL A 27 7.07 4.53 8.91
C VAL A 27 7.30 3.03 8.86
N VAL A 28 6.29 2.25 9.27
CA VAL A 28 6.29 0.79 9.17
C VAL A 28 5.12 0.38 8.28
N SER A 29 5.40 -0.43 7.26
CA SER A 29 4.40 -1.01 6.37
C SER A 29 4.54 -2.51 6.44
N THR A 30 3.43 -3.19 6.70
CA THR A 30 3.33 -4.64 6.81
C THR A 30 2.20 -5.12 5.91
N GLU A 31 2.49 -6.08 5.05
CA GLU A 31 1.52 -6.70 4.14
C GLU A 31 1.37 -8.17 4.54
N ILE A 32 0.16 -8.55 4.98
CA ILE A 32 -0.18 -9.90 5.45
C ILE A 32 -1.31 -10.42 4.58
N ILE A 33 -1.07 -11.49 3.84
CA ILE A 33 -2.00 -12.00 2.82
C ILE A 33 -2.83 -13.19 3.33
N THR A 34 -2.42 -13.82 4.44
CA THR A 34 -3.13 -14.95 5.05
C THR A 34 -4.63 -14.74 5.24
N PRO A 35 -5.13 -13.57 5.72
CA PRO A 35 -6.59 -13.38 5.86
C PRO A 35 -7.33 -13.31 4.52
N ASN A 36 -6.61 -13.11 3.41
CA ASN A 36 -7.17 -12.91 2.07
C ASN A 36 -6.91 -14.10 1.14
N PHE A 37 -6.54 -15.26 1.69
CA PHE A 37 -6.29 -16.46 0.88
C PHE A 37 -7.59 -16.97 0.26
N TYR A 38 -7.64 -17.05 -1.06
CA TYR A 38 -8.81 -17.55 -1.78
C TYR A 38 -8.74 -19.08 -1.91
N ALA A 39 -9.72 -19.80 -1.36
CA ALA A 39 -9.78 -21.26 -1.37
C ALA A 39 -10.60 -21.86 -2.53
N GLY A 40 -11.32 -21.03 -3.28
CA GLY A 40 -12.13 -21.48 -4.41
C GLY A 40 -11.34 -21.64 -5.71
N ASN A 41 -12.04 -21.75 -6.83
CA ASN A 41 -11.45 -22.03 -8.15
C ASN A 41 -11.79 -20.99 -9.24
N GLN A 42 -12.34 -19.82 -8.87
CA GLN A 42 -12.53 -18.73 -9.83
C GLN A 42 -11.18 -18.14 -10.24
N ARG A 43 -10.90 -18.20 -11.54
CA ARG A 43 -9.63 -17.75 -12.12
C ARG A 43 -9.27 -16.30 -11.77
N SER A 44 -10.25 -15.38 -11.76
CA SER A 44 -10.01 -13.96 -11.44
C SER A 44 -9.59 -13.74 -9.98
N MET A 45 -9.90 -14.67 -9.09
CA MET A 45 -9.59 -14.61 -7.65
C MET A 45 -8.35 -15.44 -7.27
N LEU A 46 -7.90 -16.36 -8.12
CA LEU A 46 -6.66 -17.13 -7.91
C LEU A 46 -5.39 -16.32 -8.18
N LEU A 47 -5.46 -15.26 -8.99
CA LEU A 47 -4.29 -14.42 -9.31
C LEU A 47 -3.60 -13.82 -8.07
N PRO A 48 -4.33 -13.22 -7.10
CA PRO A 48 -3.76 -12.80 -5.82
C PRO A 48 -2.94 -13.86 -5.10
N ASN A 49 -3.41 -15.13 -5.07
CA ASN A 49 -2.70 -16.22 -4.40
C ASN A 49 -1.32 -16.50 -5.04
N CYS A 50 -1.17 -16.24 -6.34
CA CYS A 50 0.09 -16.45 -7.06
C CYS A 50 1.02 -15.24 -7.01
N LEU A 51 0.44 -14.03 -7.05
CA LEU A 51 1.19 -12.78 -7.22
C LEU A 51 1.59 -12.12 -5.90
N PHE A 52 0.72 -12.16 -4.90
CA PHE A 52 0.97 -11.45 -3.65
C PHE A 52 1.84 -12.27 -2.71
N ARG A 53 2.68 -11.55 -1.97
CA ARG A 53 3.59 -12.09 -0.97
C ARG A 53 3.49 -11.27 0.30
N MET A 54 3.79 -11.90 1.42
CA MET A 54 3.85 -11.22 2.70
C MET A 54 5.22 -10.57 2.88
N GLY A 55 5.24 -9.45 3.57
CA GLY A 55 6.47 -8.74 3.85
C GLY A 55 6.25 -7.53 4.73
N ALA A 56 7.36 -6.98 5.21
CA ALA A 56 7.36 -5.76 5.98
C ALA A 56 8.55 -4.88 5.59
N ALA A 57 8.36 -3.57 5.67
CA ALA A 57 9.40 -2.58 5.49
C ALA A 57 9.27 -1.48 6.55
N ALA A 58 10.41 -0.97 6.99
CA ALA A 58 10.48 0.17 7.90
C ALA A 58 11.43 1.23 7.35
N ILE A 59 11.00 2.49 7.37
CA ILE A 59 11.77 3.64 6.90
C ILE A 59 11.79 4.70 8.00
N LEU A 60 12.98 5.14 8.38
CA LEU A 60 13.18 6.25 9.30
C LEU A 60 13.42 7.55 8.53
N LEU A 61 12.56 8.54 8.76
CA LEU A 61 12.68 9.90 8.22
C LEU A 61 13.11 10.85 9.35
N SER A 62 13.89 11.88 9.00
CA SER A 62 14.37 12.88 9.95
C SER A 62 14.45 14.26 9.30
N ASN A 63 14.10 15.30 10.06
CA ASN A 63 14.37 16.70 9.69
C ASN A 63 15.55 17.30 10.49
N ARG A 64 16.24 16.49 11.29
CA ARG A 64 17.37 16.95 12.13
C ARG A 64 18.61 17.18 11.28
N ARG A 65 19.22 18.36 11.41
CA ARG A 65 20.46 18.73 10.67
C ARG A 65 21.59 17.71 10.86
N ARG A 66 21.73 17.15 12.06
CA ARG A 66 22.77 16.16 12.40
C ARG A 66 22.63 14.83 11.64
N ASP A 67 21.41 14.45 11.28
CA ASP A 67 21.14 13.17 10.60
C ASP A 67 21.42 13.26 9.10
N ARG A 68 21.54 14.48 8.55
CA ARG A 68 21.76 14.72 7.11
C ARG A 68 22.97 13.99 6.53
N ARG A 69 24.06 13.86 7.29
CA ARG A 69 25.28 13.17 6.85
C ARG A 69 25.14 11.65 6.81
N ARG A 70 24.15 11.10 7.53
CA ARG A 70 23.88 9.65 7.63
C ARG A 70 22.72 9.21 6.74
N ALA A 71 21.94 10.16 6.22
CA ALA A 71 20.78 9.89 5.39
C ALA A 71 21.19 9.22 4.07
N LYS A 72 20.64 8.04 3.80
CA LYS A 72 20.88 7.31 2.53
C LYS A 72 20.19 8.00 1.35
N TYR A 73 19.04 8.63 1.58
CA TYR A 73 18.23 9.30 0.58
C TYR A 73 17.65 10.61 1.14
N ARG A 74 17.30 11.54 0.25
CA ARG A 74 16.55 12.76 0.57
C ARG A 74 15.23 12.74 -0.18
N LEU A 75 14.11 12.89 0.53
CA LEU A 75 12.80 13.09 -0.09
C LEU A 75 12.76 14.50 -0.68
N VAL A 76 12.64 14.60 -2.01
CA VAL A 76 12.63 15.88 -2.74
C VAL A 76 11.21 16.25 -3.17
N HIS A 77 10.53 15.34 -3.86
CA HIS A 77 9.18 15.53 -4.35
C HIS A 77 8.35 14.26 -4.14
N LEU A 78 7.05 14.43 -3.89
CA LEU A 78 6.08 13.37 -3.82
C LEU A 78 4.78 13.90 -4.44
N VAL A 79 4.24 13.16 -5.40
CA VAL A 79 3.00 13.49 -6.11
C VAL A 79 2.01 12.36 -5.90
N ARG A 80 0.77 12.72 -5.56
CA ARG A 80 -0.33 11.77 -5.41
C ARG A 80 -1.47 12.17 -6.33
N THR A 81 -1.88 11.24 -7.21
CA THR A 81 -3.05 11.38 -8.08
C THR A 81 -4.14 10.43 -7.63
N HIS A 82 -5.40 10.88 -7.65
CA HIS A 82 -6.55 10.07 -7.27
C HIS A 82 -7.48 9.86 -8.47
N LYS A 83 -7.80 8.59 -8.77
CA LYS A 83 -8.71 8.20 -9.86
C LYS A 83 -10.01 7.55 -9.35
N GLY A 84 -10.39 7.79 -8.09
CA GLY A 84 -11.55 7.10 -7.50
C GLY A 84 -12.91 7.43 -8.13
N ALA A 85 -13.01 8.48 -8.95
CA ALA A 85 -14.22 8.79 -9.71
C ALA A 85 -14.30 8.04 -11.06
N ASP A 86 -13.23 7.35 -11.48
CA ASP A 86 -13.23 6.51 -12.67
C ASP A 86 -13.75 5.12 -12.31
N GLU A 87 -14.91 4.75 -12.85
CA GLU A 87 -15.59 3.48 -12.49
C GLU A 87 -14.73 2.25 -12.80
N LYS A 88 -13.95 2.29 -13.88
CA LYS A 88 -13.06 1.19 -14.27
C LYS A 88 -11.91 1.06 -13.27
N ALA A 89 -11.36 2.17 -12.80
CA ALA A 89 -10.35 2.18 -11.75
C ALA A 89 -10.93 1.76 -10.41
N TYR A 90 -12.17 2.16 -10.09
CA TYR A 90 -12.85 1.75 -8.86
C TYR A 90 -13.11 0.24 -8.82
N ARG A 91 -13.58 -0.34 -9.93
CA ARG A 91 -13.87 -1.79 -10.05
C ARG A 91 -12.66 -2.66 -10.41
N CYS A 92 -11.43 -2.12 -10.45
CA CYS A 92 -10.29 -2.86 -10.97
C CYS A 92 -9.86 -4.05 -10.08
N VAL A 93 -10.07 -3.92 -8.77
CA VAL A 93 -9.80 -4.92 -7.74
C VAL A 93 -10.89 -4.80 -6.69
N TYR A 94 -11.63 -5.87 -6.43
CA TYR A 94 -12.74 -5.86 -5.49
C TYR A 94 -12.80 -7.16 -4.69
N GLU A 95 -13.15 -7.07 -3.41
CA GLU A 95 -13.39 -8.24 -2.58
C GLU A 95 -14.84 -8.69 -2.73
N GLU A 96 -15.05 -9.92 -3.17
CA GLU A 96 -16.39 -10.50 -3.39
C GLU A 96 -16.40 -11.99 -3.05
N GLU A 97 -17.59 -12.55 -2.83
CA GLU A 97 -17.79 -13.98 -2.58
C GLU A 97 -18.04 -14.71 -3.91
N ASP A 98 -17.46 -15.90 -4.07
CA ASP A 98 -17.77 -16.79 -5.19
C ASP A 98 -19.13 -17.50 -5.02
N LYS A 99 -19.51 -18.34 -6.00
CA LYS A 99 -20.80 -19.06 -5.96
C LYS A 99 -20.86 -20.14 -4.88
N ASP A 100 -19.72 -20.57 -4.39
CA ASP A 100 -19.57 -21.66 -3.43
C ASP A 100 -19.34 -21.12 -2.01
N GLY A 101 -19.38 -19.80 -1.82
CA GLY A 101 -19.24 -19.14 -0.52
C GLY A 101 -17.80 -18.76 -0.13
N HIS A 102 -16.83 -18.85 -1.04
CA HIS A 102 -15.45 -18.47 -0.73
C HIS A 102 -15.20 -17.00 -1.05
N SER A 103 -14.79 -16.22 -0.05
CA SER A 103 -14.34 -14.83 -0.23
C SER A 103 -13.00 -14.77 -0.96
N GLY A 104 -12.90 -13.89 -1.95
CA GLY A 104 -11.68 -13.68 -2.72
C GLY A 104 -11.54 -12.26 -3.26
N ILE A 105 -10.30 -11.89 -3.62
CA ILE A 105 -10.01 -10.63 -4.28
C ILE A 105 -10.08 -10.83 -5.79
N SER A 106 -11.15 -10.35 -6.41
CA SER A 106 -11.37 -10.44 -7.85
C SER A 106 -10.60 -9.34 -8.57
N SER A 107 -9.74 -9.73 -9.52
CA SER A 107 -9.03 -8.82 -10.41
C SER A 107 -9.51 -9.03 -11.85
N PHE A 108 -9.71 -7.94 -12.59
CA PHE A 108 -10.24 -7.88 -13.97
C PHE A 108 -11.77 -8.05 -14.09
N PRO A 109 -12.42 -7.36 -15.05
CA PRO A 109 -13.84 -7.58 -15.32
C PRO A 109 -14.06 -9.02 -15.79
N LYS A 110 -15.12 -9.66 -15.28
CA LYS A 110 -15.73 -10.84 -15.93
C LYS A 110 -16.18 -10.38 -17.32
N THR A 111 -15.41 -10.69 -18.37
CA THR A 111 -15.89 -10.65 -19.77
C THR A 111 -16.92 -11.74 -19.99
#